data_AF-A0A0W0G4F9-F1
#
_entry.id   AF-A0A0W0G4F9-F1
#
_cell.length_a   1.000
_cell.length_b   1.000
_cell.length_c   1.000
_cell.angle_alpha   90.00
_cell.angle_beta   90.00
_cell.angle_gamma   90.00
#
_symmetry.space_group_name_H-M   'P 1'
#
loop_
_entity.id
_entity.type
_entity.pdbx_description
1 polymer ?
#
loop_
_entity_poly.entity_id
_entity_poly.type
_entity_poly.pdbx_seq_one_letter_code
_entity_poly.pdbx_strand_id
1 'polypeptide(L)'
;MWYDHFIELELHHSLDINNENHIWLLHHLFLPVINSHLAFWAESWNMHQITMRGQPNHSPDNMFGFDMLELEVFGVDWEGLDDDDLLRSLCQNYAHDGATSWIGCRGPPPTVNEVPVDPPALGSSTDHLVAQLTERLAHIHRGPEQENVLMLWSQSLAVVHVCLSELF
;
A
#
# COMPACT_ATOMS: atom_id res chain seq x y z
N MET A 1 -5.93 -10.26 -10.46
CA MET A 1 -4.59 -10.24 -11.07
C MET A 1 -3.52 -10.72 -10.09
N TRP A 2 -3.08 -9.93 -9.10
CA TRP A 2 -2.07 -10.42 -8.12
C TRP A 2 -2.57 -11.61 -7.29
N TYR A 3 -3.84 -11.59 -6.88
CA TYR A 3 -4.49 -12.72 -6.22
C TYR A 3 -4.37 -14.01 -7.04
N ASP A 4 -4.72 -13.97 -8.33
CA ASP A 4 -4.67 -15.13 -9.22
C ASP A 4 -3.24 -15.66 -9.39
N HIS A 5 -2.25 -14.77 -9.49
CA HIS A 5 -0.85 -15.17 -9.54
C HIS A 5 -0.38 -15.85 -8.25
N PHE A 6 -0.78 -15.37 -7.07
CA PHE A 6 -0.39 -15.98 -5.81
C PHE A 6 -1.06 -17.33 -5.56
N ILE A 7 -2.32 -17.48 -6.00
CA ILE A 7 -2.99 -18.79 -6.02
C ILE A 7 -2.26 -19.76 -6.95
N GLU A 8 -1.84 -19.32 -8.15
CA GLU A 8 -1.05 -20.15 -9.06
C GLU A 8 0.29 -20.58 -8.43
N LEU A 9 0.96 -19.67 -7.72
CA LEU A 9 2.20 -19.99 -7.01
C LEU A 9 1.99 -21.04 -5.91
N GLU A 10 0.91 -20.92 -5.14
CA GLU A 10 0.56 -21.85 -4.06
C GLU A 10 0.22 -23.24 -4.62
N LEU A 11 -0.61 -23.30 -5.66
CA LEU A 11 -1.09 -24.56 -6.21
C LEU A 11 -0.04 -25.30 -7.05
N HIS A 12 0.83 -24.57 -7.75
CA HIS A 12 1.68 -25.15 -8.80
C HIS A 12 3.18 -24.87 -8.67
N HIS A 13 3.62 -23.92 -7.86
CA HIS A 13 5.04 -23.49 -7.78
C HIS A 13 5.63 -23.50 -6.36
N SER A 14 5.11 -24.37 -5.50
CA SER A 14 5.68 -24.67 -4.17
C SER A 14 5.75 -23.46 -3.22
N LEU A 15 4.88 -22.47 -3.40
CA LEU A 15 4.68 -21.45 -2.38
C LEU A 15 3.93 -22.07 -1.18
N ASP A 16 4.60 -22.18 -0.03
CA ASP A 16 3.96 -22.57 1.24
C ASP A 16 3.58 -21.31 2.02
N ILE A 17 2.28 -21.04 2.12
CA ILE A 17 1.74 -19.87 2.84
C ILE A 17 1.94 -19.95 4.36
N ASN A 18 2.25 -21.13 4.90
CA ASN A 18 2.51 -21.32 6.33
C ASN A 18 3.99 -21.15 6.67
N ASN A 19 4.86 -21.01 5.67
CA ASN A 19 6.28 -20.79 5.86
C ASN A 19 6.60 -19.29 5.85
N GLU A 20 6.99 -18.75 7.00
CA GLU A 20 7.32 -17.33 7.18
C GLU A 20 8.43 -16.86 6.21
N ASN A 21 9.37 -17.73 5.85
CA ASN A 21 10.43 -17.41 4.89
C ASN A 21 9.90 -17.27 3.46
N HIS A 22 8.90 -18.08 3.09
CA HIS A 22 8.22 -17.95 1.80
C HIS A 22 7.41 -16.65 1.73
N ILE A 23 6.70 -16.30 2.81
CA ILE A 23 5.95 -15.05 2.91
C ILE A 23 6.90 -13.84 2.84
N TRP A 24 8.02 -13.89 3.58
CA TRP A 24 9.05 -12.86 3.51
C TRP A 24 9.60 -12.70 2.08
N LEU A 25 9.96 -13.82 1.42
CA LEU A 25 10.49 -13.78 0.05
C LEU A 25 9.44 -13.19 -0.91
N LEU A 26 8.17 -13.58 -0.76
CA LEU A 26 7.08 -13.05 -1.56
C LEU A 26 6.94 -11.53 -1.39
N HIS A 27 6.99 -11.03 -0.15
CA HIS A 27 6.99 -9.59 0.12
C HIS A 27 8.22 -8.90 -0.49
N HIS A 28 9.42 -9.44 -0.30
CA HIS A 28 10.66 -8.87 -0.85
C HIS A 28 10.66 -8.74 -2.38
N LEU A 29 10.03 -9.71 -3.06
CA LEU A 29 9.96 -9.72 -4.53
C LEU A 29 8.88 -8.78 -5.07
N PHE A 30 7.66 -8.88 -4.53
CA PHE A 30 6.47 -8.32 -5.18
C PHE A 30 5.89 -7.09 -4.49
N LEU A 31 6.12 -6.89 -3.18
CA LEU A 31 5.56 -5.74 -2.47
C LEU A 31 6.00 -4.39 -3.08
N PRO A 32 7.28 -4.18 -3.49
CA PRO A 32 7.67 -2.93 -4.14
C PRO A 32 6.92 -2.67 -5.46
N VAL A 33 6.64 -3.73 -6.23
CA VAL A 33 5.94 -3.64 -7.53
C VAL A 33 4.44 -3.39 -7.31
N ILE A 34 3.84 -4.03 -6.32
CA ILE A 34 2.45 -3.80 -5.93
C ILE A 34 2.28 -2.37 -5.47
N ASN A 35 3.16 -1.88 -4.59
CA ASN A 35 3.11 -0.52 -4.07
C ASN A 35 3.29 0.53 -5.16
N SER A 36 4.18 0.31 -6.15
CA SER A 36 4.32 1.24 -7.26
C SER A 36 3.07 1.30 -8.13
N HIS A 37 2.41 0.17 -8.39
CA HIS A 37 1.14 0.15 -9.12
C HIS A 37 0.01 0.81 -8.32
N LEU A 38 -0.05 0.61 -7.01
CA LEU A 38 -1.03 1.26 -6.14
C LEU A 38 -0.81 2.76 -6.07
N ALA A 39 0.44 3.23 -5.98
CA ALA A 39 0.78 4.65 -6.01
C ALA A 39 0.35 5.30 -7.33
N PHE A 40 0.71 4.68 -8.46
CA PHE A 40 0.29 5.15 -9.78
C PHE A 40 -1.24 5.21 -9.91
N TRP A 41 -1.95 4.19 -9.42
CA TRP A 41 -3.41 4.17 -9.42
C TRP A 41 -3.98 5.29 -8.55
N ALA A 42 -3.44 5.48 -7.34
CA ALA A 42 -3.89 6.50 -6.40
C ALA A 42 -3.70 7.92 -6.97
N GLU A 43 -2.53 8.22 -7.54
CA GLU A 43 -2.26 9.49 -8.22
C GLU A 43 -3.23 9.73 -9.38
N SER A 44 -3.43 8.70 -10.21
CA SER A 44 -4.35 8.77 -11.36
C SER A 44 -5.80 8.99 -10.91
N TRP A 45 -6.22 8.33 -9.84
CA TRP A 45 -7.55 8.45 -9.27
C TRP A 45 -7.79 9.82 -8.64
N ASN A 46 -6.81 10.34 -7.89
CA ASN A 46 -6.88 11.66 -7.27
C ASN A 46 -7.04 12.78 -8.30
N MET A 47 -6.52 12.58 -9.51
CA MET A 47 -6.63 13.52 -10.63
C MET A 47 -7.82 13.24 -11.55
N HIS A 48 -8.52 12.12 -11.39
CA HIS A 48 -9.63 11.73 -12.24
C HIS A 48 -10.85 12.62 -12.03
N GLN A 49 -11.44 13.13 -13.11
CA GLN A 49 -12.64 13.97 -13.02
C GLN A 49 -13.90 13.14 -12.76
N ILE A 50 -14.55 13.39 -11.63
CA ILE A 50 -15.83 12.78 -11.28
C ILE A 50 -16.95 13.69 -11.78
N THR A 51 -17.88 13.12 -12.53
CA THR A 51 -19.09 13.81 -12.96
C THR A 51 -20.16 13.69 -11.89
N MET A 52 -20.60 14.83 -11.37
CA MET A 52 -21.68 14.92 -10.39
C MET A 52 -22.91 15.57 -11.01
N ARG A 53 -24.10 15.04 -10.71
CA ARG A 53 -25.34 15.46 -11.37
C ARG A 53 -25.65 16.91 -11.02
N GLY A 54 -25.57 17.79 -12.01
CA GLY A 54 -25.86 19.22 -11.85
C GLY A 54 -24.72 20.05 -11.25
N GLN A 55 -23.52 19.49 -11.10
CA GLN A 55 -22.32 20.17 -10.64
C GLN A 55 -21.21 20.10 -11.70
N PRO A 56 -20.23 21.02 -11.70
CA PRO A 56 -19.06 20.91 -12.55
C PRO A 56 -18.26 19.64 -12.24
N ASN A 57 -17.51 19.14 -13.21
CA ASN A 57 -16.60 18.02 -12.99
C ASN A 57 -15.44 18.47 -12.10
N HIS A 58 -15.21 17.75 -11.00
CA HIS A 58 -14.07 17.97 -10.12
C HIS A 58 -13.31 16.66 -9.89
N SER A 59 -12.00 16.75 -9.71
CA SER A 59 -11.20 15.62 -9.26
C SER A 59 -11.30 15.48 -7.73
N PRO A 60 -11.08 14.27 -7.17
CA PRO A 60 -11.01 14.09 -5.72
C PRO A 60 -10.06 15.07 -5.03
N ASP A 61 -8.88 15.33 -5.63
CA ASP A 61 -7.91 16.29 -5.11
C ASP A 61 -8.46 17.73 -5.07
N ASN A 62 -9.14 18.16 -6.14
CA ASN A 62 -9.80 19.46 -6.18
C ASN A 62 -10.93 19.55 -5.14
N MET A 63 -11.78 18.53 -5.05
CA MET A 63 -12.87 18.49 -4.07
C MET A 63 -12.33 18.60 -2.65
N PHE A 64 -11.28 17.86 -2.33
CA PHE A 64 -10.61 17.94 -1.03
C PHE A 64 -10.09 19.35 -0.75
N GLY A 65 -9.44 19.99 -1.72
CA GLY A 65 -8.97 21.37 -1.60
C GLY A 65 -10.11 22.37 -1.39
N PHE A 66 -11.24 22.21 -2.09
CA PHE A 66 -12.42 23.07 -1.92
C PHE A 66 -13.09 22.89 -0.55
N ASP A 67 -13.28 21.66 -0.10
CA ASP A 67 -13.85 21.37 1.23
C ASP A 67 -12.99 21.99 2.34
N MET A 68 -11.66 21.91 2.21
CA MET A 68 -10.74 22.51 3.17
C MET A 68 -10.84 24.04 3.19
N LEU A 69 -10.97 24.69 2.04
CA LEU A 69 -11.16 26.15 1.94
C LEU A 69 -12.52 26.59 2.50
N GLU A 70 -13.57 25.79 2.31
CA GLU A 70 -14.90 26.08 2.84
C GLU A 70 -14.90 26.05 4.38
N LEU A 71 -14.21 25.09 5.00
CA LEU A 71 -14.05 25.02 6.46
C LEU A 71 -13.28 26.23 7.04
N GLU A 72 -12.24 26.71 6.34
CA GLU A 72 -11.49 27.92 6.74
C GLU A 72 -12.38 29.18 6.67
N VAL A 73 -13.27 29.27 5.66
CA VAL A 73 -14.26 30.36 5.54
C VAL A 73 -15.25 30.38 6.71
N PHE A 74 -15.55 29.22 7.30
CA PHE A 74 -16.35 29.12 8.52
C PHE A 74 -15.56 29.39 9.81
N GLY A 75 -14.28 29.79 9.72
CA GLY A 75 -13.44 30.13 10.87
C GLY A 75 -12.90 28.93 11.64
N VAL A 76 -12.92 27.74 11.02
CA VAL A 76 -12.35 26.52 11.57
C VAL A 76 -10.97 26.33 10.95
N ASP A 77 -9.93 26.75 11.67
CA ASP A 77 -8.55 26.39 11.33
C ASP A 77 -8.18 25.02 11.92
N TRP A 78 -6.98 24.53 11.63
CA TRP A 78 -6.50 23.25 12.16
C TRP A 78 -6.50 23.18 13.70
N GLU A 79 -6.32 24.31 14.40
CA GLU A 79 -6.41 24.38 15.87
C GLU A 79 -7.86 24.29 16.35
N GLY A 80 -8.81 24.84 15.60
CA GLY A 80 -10.26 24.68 15.85
C GLY A 80 -10.78 23.25 15.69
N LEU A 81 -10.09 22.39 14.92
CA LEU A 81 -10.46 20.97 14.80
C LEU A 81 -10.08 20.12 16.03
N ASP A 82 -9.21 20.63 16.92
CA ASP A 82 -8.91 20.00 18.22
C ASP A 82 -9.82 20.55 19.35
N ASP A 83 -10.74 21.49 19.04
CA ASP A 83 -11.71 22.05 19.99
C ASP A 83 -12.96 21.16 20.11
N ASP A 84 -13.06 20.46 21.23
CA ASP A 84 -14.17 19.56 21.58
C ASP A 84 -15.56 20.24 21.53
N ASP A 85 -15.65 21.54 21.87
CA ASP A 85 -16.91 22.27 21.89
C ASP A 85 -17.37 22.62 20.47
N LEU A 86 -16.43 22.94 19.58
CA LEU A 86 -16.68 23.18 18.16
C LEU A 86 -17.08 21.88 17.43
N LEU A 87 -16.34 20.79 17.67
CA LEU A 87 -16.64 19.44 17.17
C LEU A 87 -18.04 18.96 17.59
N ARG A 88 -18.42 19.19 18.85
CA ARG A 88 -19.73 18.82 19.38
C ARG A 88 -20.86 19.62 18.73
N SER A 89 -20.64 20.92 18.48
CA SER A 89 -21.59 21.78 17.77
C SER A 89 -21.78 21.36 16.31
N LEU A 90 -20.68 21.03 15.60
CA LEU A 90 -20.71 20.47 14.25
C LEU A 90 -21.47 19.14 14.20
N CYS A 91 -21.16 18.20 15.10
CA CYS A 91 -21.86 16.91 15.19
C CYS A 91 -23.38 17.07 15.42
N GLN A 92 -23.78 18.06 16.21
CA GLN A 92 -25.21 18.32 16.49
C GLN A 92 -25.94 18.94 15.28
N ASN A 93 -25.28 19.84 14.55
CA ASN A 93 -25.89 20.56 13.44
C ASN A 93 -25.87 19.78 12.11
N TYR A 94 -24.87 18.92 11.91
CA TYR A 94 -24.69 18.13 10.68
C TYR A 94 -24.94 16.62 10.89
N ALA A 95 -25.65 16.26 11.97
CA ALA A 95 -25.96 14.87 12.35
C ALA A 95 -26.63 14.03 11.24
N HIS A 96 -27.23 14.67 10.24
CA HIS A 96 -27.93 13.99 9.14
C HIS A 96 -27.09 13.80 7.87
N ASP A 97 -25.94 14.46 7.74
CA ASP A 97 -25.08 14.41 6.56
C ASP A 97 -23.76 13.63 6.80
N GLY A 98 -23.57 13.08 8.01
CA GLY A 98 -22.27 12.70 8.55
C GLY A 98 -21.92 11.20 8.58
N ALA A 99 -22.28 10.39 7.59
CA ALA A 99 -21.80 9.00 7.54
C ALA A 99 -20.35 8.85 7.01
N THR A 100 -19.73 9.91 6.48
CA THR A 100 -18.40 9.85 5.84
C THR A 100 -17.44 11.00 6.17
N SER A 101 -17.79 11.91 7.09
CA SER A 101 -16.98 13.11 7.32
C SER A 101 -15.80 12.84 8.27
N TRP A 102 -14.58 13.12 7.79
CA TRP A 102 -13.27 12.95 8.43
C TRP A 102 -12.98 13.96 9.57
N ILE A 103 -14.01 14.52 10.19
CA ILE A 103 -13.86 15.59 11.19
C ILE A 103 -13.09 15.07 12.40
N GLY A 104 -11.94 15.69 12.70
CA GLY A 104 -11.06 15.32 13.82
C GLY A 104 -9.98 14.27 13.51
N CYS A 105 -9.90 13.77 12.27
CA CYS A 105 -8.84 12.85 11.87
C CYS A 105 -7.71 13.63 11.19
N ARG A 106 -6.51 13.67 11.81
CA ARG A 106 -5.28 13.91 11.04
C ARG A 106 -5.31 12.95 9.85
N GLY A 107 -4.94 13.43 8.66
CA GLY A 107 -4.92 12.63 7.42
C GLY A 107 -4.31 11.23 7.65
N PRO A 108 -4.58 10.25 6.77
CA PRO A 108 -4.22 8.85 6.99
C PRO A 108 -2.82 8.78 7.61
N PRO A 109 -2.64 8.11 8.77
CA PRO A 109 -1.38 8.14 9.50
C PRO A 109 -0.23 7.84 8.54
N PRO A 110 0.92 8.51 8.66
CA PRO A 110 1.99 8.40 7.66
C PRO A 110 2.46 6.95 7.42
N THR A 111 2.15 6.03 8.34
CA THR A 111 2.59 4.63 8.34
C THR A 111 1.48 3.60 8.06
N VAL A 112 0.22 3.97 7.78
CA VAL A 112 -0.86 2.95 7.63
C VAL A 112 -0.71 2.03 6.41
N ASN A 113 0.13 2.39 5.43
CA ASN A 113 0.37 1.57 4.24
C ASN A 113 1.70 0.81 4.28
N GLU A 114 2.45 0.90 5.38
CA GLU A 114 3.73 0.19 5.50
C GLU A 114 3.50 -1.18 6.14
N VAL A 115 3.76 -2.24 5.36
CA VAL A 115 3.89 -3.59 5.89
C VAL A 115 5.36 -3.79 6.23
N PRO A 116 5.74 -3.94 7.51
CA PRO A 116 7.13 -4.22 7.86
C PRO A 116 7.54 -5.56 7.25
N VAL A 117 8.58 -5.54 6.42
CA VAL A 117 9.19 -6.73 5.82
C VAL A 117 10.49 -7.01 6.56
N ASP A 118 10.35 -7.52 7.79
CA ASP A 118 11.52 -7.91 8.56
C ASP A 118 12.11 -9.20 7.97
N PRO A 119 13.43 -9.29 7.73
CA PRO A 119 14.04 -10.54 7.36
C PRO A 119 13.80 -11.60 8.43
N PRO A 120 13.67 -12.89 8.04
CA PRO A 120 13.53 -13.98 8.99
C PRO A 120 14.65 -13.92 10.04
N ALA A 121 14.32 -14.29 11.28
CA ALA A 121 15.06 -13.98 12.50
C ALA A 121 16.44 -14.65 12.63
N LEU A 122 17.34 -14.46 11.66
CA LEU A 122 18.66 -15.06 11.58
C LEU A 122 19.79 -14.03 11.76
N GLY A 123 19.60 -13.03 12.61
CA GLY A 123 20.65 -12.11 13.07
C GLY A 123 21.41 -11.32 11.97
N SER A 124 22.50 -10.64 12.39
CA SER A 124 23.31 -9.72 11.58
C SER A 124 23.99 -10.33 10.34
N SER A 125 23.93 -11.66 10.17
CA SER A 125 24.47 -12.37 9.00
C SER A 125 23.51 -12.37 7.79
N THR A 126 22.24 -12.02 8.00
CA THR A 126 21.19 -12.09 6.96
C THR A 126 21.23 -10.92 5.99
N ASP A 127 21.68 -9.74 6.41
CA ASP A 127 21.70 -8.55 5.55
C ASP A 127 22.58 -8.71 4.30
N HIS A 128 23.76 -9.33 4.46
CA HIS A 128 24.65 -9.61 3.33
C HIS A 128 24.03 -10.62 2.34
N LEU A 129 23.26 -11.56 2.87
CA LEU A 129 22.57 -12.59 2.10
C LEU A 129 21.40 -12.00 1.30
N VAL A 130 20.62 -11.11 1.92
CA VAL A 130 19.55 -10.35 1.25
C VAL A 130 20.13 -9.42 0.18
N ALA A 131 21.28 -8.79 0.43
CA ALA A 131 21.97 -7.97 -0.56
C ALA A 131 22.41 -8.79 -1.78
N GLN A 132 23.00 -9.97 -1.57
CA GLN A 132 23.38 -10.90 -2.65
C GLN A 132 22.17 -11.40 -3.45
N LEU A 133 21.07 -11.74 -2.77
CA LEU A 133 19.81 -12.08 -3.43
C LEU A 133 19.35 -10.92 -4.33
N THR A 134 19.32 -9.71 -3.79
CA THR A 134 18.88 -8.52 -4.51
C THR A 134 19.75 -8.22 -5.73
N GLU A 135 21.08 -8.37 -5.62
CA GLU A 135 22.01 -8.22 -6.73
C GLU A 135 21.75 -9.27 -7.83
N ARG A 136 21.59 -10.55 -7.46
CA ARG A 136 21.31 -11.61 -8.44
C ARG A 136 19.99 -11.43 -9.16
N LEU A 137 18.99 -10.89 -8.46
CA LEU A 137 17.67 -10.65 -9.02
C LEU A 137 17.55 -9.30 -9.74
N ALA A 138 18.56 -8.43 -9.66
CA ALA A 138 18.52 -7.09 -10.25
C ALA A 138 18.36 -7.10 -11.78
N HIS A 139 18.82 -8.16 -12.43
CA HIS A 139 18.72 -8.32 -13.88
C HIS A 139 17.38 -8.89 -14.36
N ILE A 140 16.56 -9.41 -13.44
CA ILE A 140 15.27 -9.99 -13.79
C ILE A 140 14.23 -8.88 -13.83
N HIS A 141 13.47 -8.83 -14.93
CA HIS A 141 12.40 -7.86 -15.07
C HIS A 141 11.29 -8.11 -14.04
N ARG A 142 11.01 -7.09 -13.21
CA ARG A 142 9.90 -7.12 -12.25
C ARG A 142 8.66 -6.52 -12.91
N GLY A 143 7.85 -7.38 -13.54
CA GLY A 143 6.60 -6.99 -14.18
C GLY A 143 5.39 -7.71 -13.56
N PRO A 144 4.17 -7.17 -13.70
CA PRO A 144 2.96 -7.83 -13.24
C PRO A 144 2.52 -9.00 -14.12
N GLU A 145 3.11 -9.15 -15.32
CA GLU A 145 2.77 -10.24 -16.24
C GLU A 145 3.06 -11.60 -15.61
N GLN A 146 2.15 -12.56 -15.81
CA GLN A 146 2.20 -13.88 -15.17
C GLN A 146 3.55 -14.58 -15.37
N GLU A 147 4.09 -14.57 -16.59
CA GLU A 147 5.38 -15.21 -16.90
C GLU A 147 6.53 -14.62 -16.08
N ASN A 148 6.55 -13.29 -15.89
CA ASN A 148 7.56 -12.61 -15.09
C ASN A 148 7.42 -12.95 -13.61
N VAL A 149 6.19 -13.05 -13.08
CA VAL A 149 5.92 -13.43 -11.70
C VAL A 149 6.39 -14.85 -11.40
N LEU A 150 6.01 -15.81 -12.25
CA LEU A 150 6.37 -17.22 -12.10
C LEU A 150 7.89 -17.43 -12.24
N MET A 151 8.52 -16.77 -13.22
CA MET A 151 9.96 -16.84 -13.43
C MET A 151 10.73 -16.25 -12.25
N LEU A 152 10.34 -15.06 -11.79
CA LEU A 152 11.01 -14.39 -10.67
C LEU A 152 10.89 -15.21 -9.40
N TRP A 153 9.70 -15.76 -9.10
CA TRP A 153 9.49 -16.65 -7.95
C TRP A 153 10.40 -17.87 -8.02
N SER A 154 10.35 -18.61 -9.13
CA SER A 154 11.08 -19.87 -9.29
C SER A 154 12.61 -19.68 -9.22
N GLN A 155 13.12 -18.62 -9.84
CA GLN A 155 14.55 -18.29 -9.80
C GLN A 155 14.99 -17.86 -8.40
N SER A 156 14.17 -17.06 -7.72
CA SER A 156 14.46 -16.60 -6.36
C SER A 156 14.45 -17.77 -5.38
N LEU A 157 13.45 -18.64 -5.45
CA LEU A 157 13.36 -19.83 -4.61
C LEU A 157 14.56 -20.77 -4.83
N ALA A 158 14.99 -20.97 -6.08
CA ALA A 158 16.18 -21.75 -6.39
C ALA A 158 17.47 -21.12 -5.82
N VAL A 159 17.65 -19.80 -5.95
CA VAL A 159 18.81 -19.09 -5.39
C VAL A 159 18.83 -19.20 -3.87
N VAL A 160 17.66 -19.05 -3.24
CA VAL A 160 17.51 -19.16 -1.79
C VAL A 160 17.83 -20.58 -1.32
N HIS A 161 17.36 -21.63 -1.99
CA HIS A 161 17.75 -23.01 -1.62
C HIS A 161 19.25 -23.27 -1.79
N VAL A 162 19.92 -22.67 -2.78
CA VAL A 162 21.35 -22.89 -3.04
C VAL A 162 22.24 -22.07 -2.12
N CYS A 163 21.89 -20.82 -1.85
CA CYS A 163 22.73 -19.87 -1.15
C CYS A 163 22.33 -19.68 0.33
N LEU A 164 21.08 -20.02 0.67
CA LEU A 164 20.42 -19.72 1.94
C LEU A 164 19.65 -20.94 2.45
N SER A 165 20.25 -22.13 2.37
CA SER A 165 19.66 -23.36 2.91
C SER A 165 19.38 -23.27 4.41
N GLU A 166 20.02 -22.34 5.13
CA GLU A 166 19.76 -22.06 6.54
C GLU A 166 18.42 -21.34 6.77
N LEU A 167 17.81 -20.77 5.72
CA LEU A 167 16.51 -20.10 5.78
C LEU A 167 15.33 -21.01 5.37
N PHE A 168 15.56 -22.21 4.80
CA PHE A 168 14.51 -23.07 4.22
C PHE A 168 14.71 -24.55 4.54
#